data_AF-A0A3L9MAY0-F1
#
_entry.id   AF-A0A3L9MAY0-F1
#
_cell.length_a   1.000
_cell.length_b   1.000
_cell.length_c   1.000
_cell.angle_alpha   90.00
_cell.angle_beta   90.00
_cell.angle_gamma   90.00
#
_symmetry.space_group_name_H-M   'P 1'
#
loop_
_entity.id
_entity.type
_entity.pdbx_description
1 polymer ?
#
loop_
_entity_poly.entity_id
_entity_poly.type
_entity_poly.pdbx_seq_one_letter_code
_entity_poly.pdbx_strand_id
1 'polypeptide(L)'
;MLKGFIAGLAVANAFEWFAHKYILHGVHRSGQPRYSPVPRSMESHWAHHREVRKQEFADECYVQGFEHWRTRNEVMSLAVVAGVASVAFYPFSKGMSLAALYSAGNYYYVHRRAHLEPDWAKASIPWHYDHHMNSNQDANWCVTRPWFDYVMGTRVVSSADLKEANPLGIPLPATFSKLLTQAIESVFPAKWVEQKPKLLASAVVEEAEKQSVA
;
A
#
# COMPACT_ATOMS: atom_id res chain seq x y z
N MET A 1 -19.60 14.43 16.93
CA MET A 1 -18.72 14.82 15.80
C MET A 1 -17.38 14.09 15.84
N LEU A 2 -16.50 14.36 16.82
CA LEU A 2 -15.13 13.81 16.85
C LEU A 2 -15.06 12.26 16.92
N LYS A 3 -15.80 11.62 17.84
CA LYS A 3 -15.82 10.14 17.95
C LYS A 3 -16.21 9.47 16.63
N GLY A 4 -17.23 10.02 15.97
CA GLY A 4 -17.68 9.56 14.66
C GLY A 4 -16.64 9.77 13.57
N PHE A 5 -15.90 10.88 13.61
CA PHE A 5 -14.80 11.12 12.68
C PHE A 5 -13.68 10.08 12.85
N ILE A 6 -13.25 9.82 14.08
CA ILE A 6 -12.22 8.80 14.38
C ILE A 6 -12.67 7.41 13.92
N ALA A 7 -13.90 7.01 14.24
CA ALA A 7 -14.47 5.74 13.75
C ALA A 7 -14.51 5.70 12.22
N GLY A 8 -14.88 6.80 11.58
CA GLY A 8 -14.89 6.93 10.13
C GLY A 8 -13.50 6.78 9.50
N LEU A 9 -12.43 7.28 10.13
CA LEU A 9 -11.06 7.07 9.66
C LEU A 9 -10.67 5.59 9.70
N ALA A 10 -11.02 4.87 10.76
CA ALA A 10 -10.76 3.44 10.88
C ALA A 10 -11.52 2.66 9.79
N VAL A 11 -12.81 2.99 9.56
CA VAL A 11 -13.62 2.38 8.50
C VAL A 11 -13.05 2.70 7.11
N ALA A 12 -12.59 3.92 6.87
CA ALA A 12 -12.01 4.31 5.59
C ALA A 12 -10.69 3.56 5.31
N ASN A 13 -9.81 3.39 6.31
CA ASN A 13 -8.59 2.61 6.14
C ASN A 13 -8.87 1.11 5.94
N ALA A 14 -9.90 0.56 6.60
CA ALA A 14 -10.38 -0.80 6.34
C ALA A 14 -10.86 -0.97 4.90
N PHE A 15 -11.64 0.01 4.41
CA PHE A 15 -12.11 0.02 3.04
C PHE A 15 -10.98 0.20 2.03
N GLU A 16 -9.99 1.05 2.34
CA GLU A 16 -8.77 1.22 1.54
C GLU A 16 -8.06 -0.12 1.34
N TRP A 17 -7.78 -0.85 2.43
CA TRP A 17 -7.21 -2.20 2.38
C TRP A 17 -8.05 -3.16 1.53
N PHE A 18 -9.36 -3.18 1.75
CA PHE A 18 -10.29 -4.07 1.04
C PHE A 18 -10.33 -3.77 -0.46
N ALA A 19 -10.53 -2.49 -0.83
CA ALA A 19 -10.63 -2.06 -2.20
C ALA A 19 -9.31 -2.30 -2.93
N HIS A 20 -8.18 -1.99 -2.29
CA HIS A 20 -6.87 -2.18 -2.91
C HIS A 20 -6.61 -3.66 -3.21
N LYS A 21 -6.91 -4.55 -2.26
CA LYS A 21 -6.74 -6.00 -2.44
C LYS A 21 -7.74 -6.61 -3.44
N TYR A 22 -9.03 -6.40 -3.24
CA TYR A 22 -10.08 -7.16 -3.93
C TYR A 22 -10.61 -6.47 -5.19
N ILE A 23 -10.49 -5.14 -5.29
CA ILE A 23 -10.98 -4.36 -6.45
C ILE A 23 -9.81 -3.97 -7.34
N LEU A 24 -8.74 -3.41 -6.80
CA LEU A 24 -7.63 -2.87 -7.59
C LEU A 24 -6.63 -3.95 -8.00
N HIS A 25 -6.22 -4.84 -7.10
CA HIS A 25 -5.41 -6.02 -7.46
C HIS A 25 -6.25 -7.17 -7.99
N GLY A 26 -7.46 -7.33 -7.47
CA GLY A 26 -8.38 -8.39 -7.84
C GLY A 26 -8.04 -9.75 -7.23
N VAL A 27 -9.00 -10.66 -7.29
CA VAL A 27 -8.92 -11.99 -6.68
C VAL A 27 -8.25 -12.97 -7.62
N HIS A 28 -7.21 -13.66 -7.13
CA HIS A 28 -6.58 -14.76 -7.87
C HIS A 28 -7.56 -15.91 -8.11
N ARG A 29 -7.52 -16.47 -9.32
CA ARG A 29 -8.32 -17.63 -9.72
C ARG A 29 -7.42 -18.62 -10.46
N SER A 30 -7.37 -19.86 -10.00
CA SER A 30 -6.49 -20.88 -10.60
C SER A 30 -6.79 -21.06 -12.09
N GLY A 31 -5.76 -20.96 -12.93
CA GLY A 31 -5.88 -21.09 -14.39
C GLY A 31 -6.66 -19.95 -15.09
N GLN A 32 -6.97 -18.85 -14.39
CA GLN A 32 -7.77 -17.75 -14.91
C GLN A 32 -7.14 -16.38 -14.56
N PRO A 33 -7.42 -15.33 -15.33
CA PRO A 33 -7.05 -13.97 -14.95
C PRO A 33 -7.69 -13.57 -13.61
N ARG A 34 -7.07 -12.62 -12.90
CA ARG A 34 -7.64 -12.05 -11.66
C ARG A 34 -9.03 -11.46 -11.94
N TYR A 35 -9.91 -11.57 -10.96
CA TYR A 35 -11.26 -11.02 -11.03
C TYR A 35 -11.39 -9.74 -10.21
N SER A 36 -12.03 -8.73 -10.78
CA SER A 36 -12.45 -7.52 -10.07
C SER A 36 -13.87 -7.15 -10.51
N PRO A 37 -14.73 -6.68 -9.58
CA PRO A 37 -16.03 -6.11 -9.93
C PRO A 37 -15.91 -4.77 -10.67
N VAL A 38 -14.71 -4.15 -10.70
CA VAL A 38 -14.44 -2.90 -11.42
C VAL A 38 -13.21 -3.10 -12.33
N PRO A 39 -13.33 -3.82 -13.45
CA PRO A 39 -12.20 -4.23 -14.29
C PRO A 39 -11.32 -3.07 -14.76
N ARG A 40 -11.94 -1.92 -15.08
CA ARG A 40 -11.23 -0.71 -15.51
C ARG A 40 -10.29 -0.15 -14.43
N SER A 41 -10.71 -0.17 -13.17
CA SER A 41 -9.86 0.27 -12.06
C SER A 41 -8.75 -0.73 -11.78
N MET A 42 -9.02 -2.04 -11.93
CA MET A 42 -7.98 -3.07 -11.85
C MET A 42 -6.94 -2.89 -12.97
N GLU A 43 -7.37 -2.66 -14.21
CA GLU A 43 -6.47 -2.40 -15.35
C GLU A 43 -5.58 -1.17 -15.10
N SER A 44 -6.19 -0.06 -14.67
CA SER A 44 -5.50 1.17 -14.31
C SER A 44 -4.45 0.92 -13.22
N HIS A 45 -4.80 0.14 -12.21
CA HIS A 45 -3.94 -0.15 -11.06
C HIS A 45 -2.75 -1.04 -11.42
N TRP A 46 -2.98 -2.10 -12.18
CA TRP A 46 -1.88 -2.95 -12.66
C TRP A 46 -0.97 -2.21 -13.65
N ALA A 47 -1.49 -1.29 -14.46
CA ALA A 47 -0.67 -0.41 -15.29
C ALA A 47 0.21 0.50 -14.44
N HIS A 48 -0.37 1.11 -13.40
CA HIS A 48 0.36 1.89 -12.40
C HIS A 48 1.51 1.09 -11.77
N HIS A 49 1.27 -0.13 -11.26
CA HIS A 49 2.33 -0.99 -10.73
C HIS A 49 3.46 -1.27 -11.72
N ARG A 50 3.13 -1.52 -12.99
CA ARG A 50 4.14 -1.80 -14.03
C ARG A 50 5.03 -0.59 -14.29
N GLU A 51 4.45 0.60 -14.37
CA GLU A 51 5.21 1.83 -14.63
C GLU A 51 6.06 2.23 -13.42
N VAL A 52 5.47 2.23 -12.22
CA VAL A 52 6.16 2.54 -10.95
C VAL A 52 7.40 1.68 -10.75
N ARG A 53 7.34 0.37 -11.05
CA ARG A 53 8.50 -0.52 -10.91
C ARG A 53 9.61 -0.26 -11.92
N LYS A 54 9.28 0.28 -13.10
CA LYS A 54 10.26 0.63 -14.14
C LYS A 54 10.88 2.01 -13.90
N GLN A 55 10.19 2.86 -13.16
CA GLN A 55 10.54 4.28 -12.97
C GLN A 55 10.95 4.57 -11.53
N GLU A 56 11.56 3.60 -10.84
CA GLU A 56 12.10 3.78 -9.47
C GLU A 56 11.09 4.38 -8.49
N PHE A 57 9.85 3.89 -8.57
CA PHE A 57 8.68 4.31 -7.78
C PHE A 57 7.95 5.58 -8.26
N ALA A 58 8.44 6.27 -9.29
CA ALA A 58 7.73 7.39 -9.89
C ALA A 58 6.60 6.95 -10.84
N ASP A 59 5.61 7.83 -11.08
CA ASP A 59 4.58 7.60 -12.11
C ASP A 59 4.22 8.88 -12.87
N GLU A 60 4.57 8.90 -14.15
CA GLU A 60 4.35 10.01 -15.08
C GLU A 60 2.86 10.42 -15.21
N CYS A 61 1.89 9.55 -14.92
CA CYS A 61 0.48 9.98 -15.00
C CYS A 61 0.14 11.10 -14.03
N TYR A 62 0.86 11.21 -12.91
CA TYR A 62 0.65 12.28 -11.93
C TYR A 62 1.28 13.60 -12.34
N VAL A 63 2.28 13.57 -13.22
CA VAL A 63 2.87 14.75 -13.88
C VAL A 63 1.86 15.30 -14.89
N GLN A 64 1.31 14.43 -15.73
CA GLN A 64 0.26 14.76 -16.71
C GLN A 64 -1.08 15.15 -16.07
N GLY A 65 -1.29 14.78 -14.80
CA GLY A 65 -2.49 15.14 -14.05
C GLY A 65 -3.76 14.63 -14.73
N PHE A 66 -4.78 15.50 -14.83
CA PHE A 66 -6.09 15.12 -15.38
C PHE A 66 -6.09 14.86 -16.89
N GLU A 67 -5.02 15.15 -17.62
CA GLU A 67 -4.89 14.77 -19.04
C GLU A 67 -4.69 13.26 -19.20
N HIS A 68 -4.10 12.61 -18.20
CA HIS A 68 -3.93 11.16 -18.19
C HIS A 68 -5.18 10.44 -17.65
N TRP A 69 -5.61 9.39 -18.36
CA TRP A 69 -6.86 8.69 -18.04
C TRP A 69 -6.82 7.96 -16.69
N ARG A 70 -5.66 7.42 -16.28
CA ARG A 70 -5.49 6.74 -14.98
C ARG A 70 -5.75 7.69 -13.80
N THR A 71 -5.23 8.91 -13.88
CA THR A 71 -5.48 9.97 -12.88
C THR A 71 -6.96 10.35 -12.82
N ARG A 72 -7.63 10.50 -13.98
CA ARG A 72 -9.10 10.70 -14.01
C ARG A 72 -9.85 9.52 -13.40
N ASN A 73 -9.44 8.29 -13.71
CA ASN A 73 -10.09 7.08 -13.20
C ASN A 73 -9.98 6.98 -11.67
N GLU A 74 -8.82 7.28 -11.10
CA GLU A 74 -8.61 7.34 -9.66
C GLU A 74 -9.50 8.40 -9.01
N VAL A 75 -9.44 9.65 -9.47
CA VAL A 75 -10.20 10.75 -8.88
C VAL A 75 -11.71 10.50 -8.97
N MET A 76 -12.21 10.00 -10.10
CA MET A 76 -13.63 9.68 -10.25
C MET A 76 -14.05 8.51 -9.36
N SER A 77 -13.22 7.46 -9.24
CA SER A 77 -13.50 6.34 -8.34
C SER A 77 -13.56 6.79 -6.87
N LEU A 78 -12.61 7.63 -6.46
CA LEU A 78 -12.59 8.22 -5.11
C LEU A 78 -13.79 9.13 -4.86
N ALA A 79 -14.18 9.96 -5.83
CA ALA A 79 -15.35 10.83 -5.72
C ALA A 79 -16.65 10.02 -5.57
N VAL A 80 -16.81 8.93 -6.32
CA VAL A 80 -17.97 8.02 -6.21
C VAL A 80 -18.02 7.37 -4.83
N VAL A 81 -16.92 6.76 -4.39
CA VAL A 81 -16.86 6.09 -3.08
C VAL A 81 -17.11 7.08 -1.94
N ALA A 82 -16.43 8.23 -1.97
CA ALA A 82 -16.61 9.26 -0.94
C ALA A 82 -18.04 9.78 -0.92
N GLY A 83 -18.64 10.07 -2.08
CA GLY A 83 -20.02 10.54 -2.18
C GLY A 83 -21.02 9.53 -1.60
N VAL A 84 -20.92 8.27 -2.02
CA VAL A 84 -21.81 7.19 -1.54
C VAL A 84 -21.64 6.98 -0.03
N ALA A 85 -20.40 6.85 0.45
CA ALA A 85 -20.13 6.64 1.87
C ALA A 85 -20.57 7.84 2.72
N SER A 86 -20.32 9.07 2.26
CA SER A 86 -20.73 10.27 2.97
C SER A 86 -22.25 10.40 3.10
N VAL A 87 -23.01 10.12 2.03
CA VAL A 87 -24.48 10.10 2.07
C VAL A 87 -24.97 8.99 2.99
N ALA A 88 -24.41 7.78 2.88
CA ALA A 88 -24.79 6.64 3.71
C ALA A 88 -24.54 6.90 5.21
N PHE A 89 -23.43 7.55 5.57
CA PHE A 89 -23.10 7.86 6.96
C PHE A 89 -23.84 9.07 7.52
N TYR A 90 -24.36 9.98 6.68
CA TYR A 90 -24.87 11.27 7.14
C TYR A 90 -26.02 11.18 8.16
N PRO A 91 -27.00 10.27 7.99
CA PRO A 91 -28.08 10.10 8.97
C PRO A 91 -27.59 9.62 10.34
N PHE A 92 -26.49 8.86 10.39
CA PHE A 92 -26.00 8.22 11.61
C PHE A 92 -24.89 9.02 12.29
N SER A 93 -24.01 9.63 11.50
CA SER A 93 -22.83 10.33 12.01
C SER A 93 -22.27 11.28 10.95
N LYS A 94 -22.55 12.57 11.12
CA LYS A 94 -21.90 13.64 10.33
C LYS A 94 -20.37 13.60 10.42
N GLY A 95 -19.82 13.09 11.53
CA GLY A 95 -18.38 12.88 11.69
C GLY A 95 -17.84 11.81 10.74
N MET A 96 -18.56 10.69 10.57
CA MET A 96 -18.18 9.64 9.61
C MET A 96 -18.32 10.13 8.17
N SER A 97 -19.37 10.90 7.86
CA SER A 97 -19.50 11.51 6.53
C SER A 97 -18.32 12.41 6.19
N LEU A 98 -17.88 13.22 7.16
CA LEU A 98 -16.70 14.07 6.99
C LEU A 98 -15.41 13.23 6.85
N ALA A 99 -15.29 12.14 7.63
CA ALA A 99 -14.15 11.24 7.53
C ALA A 99 -14.05 10.56 6.16
N ALA A 100 -15.17 10.20 5.53
CA ALA A 100 -15.18 9.64 4.17
C ALA A 100 -14.65 10.64 3.14
N LEU A 101 -15.12 11.90 3.16
CA LEU A 101 -14.61 12.96 2.28
C LEU A 101 -13.12 13.23 2.52
N TYR A 102 -12.74 13.38 3.79
CA TYR A 102 -11.35 13.61 4.18
C TYR A 102 -10.45 12.46 3.70
N SER A 103 -10.85 11.21 3.90
CA SER A 103 -10.02 10.05 3.60
C SER A 103 -9.79 9.89 2.10
N ALA A 104 -10.80 10.17 1.26
CA ALA A 104 -10.64 10.14 -0.19
C ALA A 104 -9.68 11.24 -0.69
N GLY A 105 -9.80 12.46 -0.16
CA GLY A 105 -8.87 13.55 -0.46
C GLY A 105 -7.45 13.26 0.01
N ASN A 106 -7.31 12.75 1.23
CA ASN A 106 -6.02 12.36 1.81
C ASN A 106 -5.37 11.20 1.04
N TYR A 107 -6.16 10.21 0.62
CA TYR A 107 -5.68 9.11 -0.23
C TYR A 107 -5.08 9.65 -1.52
N TYR A 108 -5.84 10.45 -2.28
CA TYR A 108 -5.34 10.99 -3.55
C TYR A 108 -4.09 11.84 -3.36
N TYR A 109 -4.08 12.71 -2.33
CA TYR A 109 -2.92 13.54 -2.04
C TYR A 109 -1.68 12.70 -1.70
N VAL A 110 -1.80 11.75 -0.77
CA VAL A 110 -0.68 10.90 -0.33
C VAL A 110 -0.19 10.02 -1.47
N HIS A 111 -1.11 9.38 -2.20
CA HIS A 111 -0.78 8.50 -3.31
C HIS A 111 -0.07 9.27 -4.44
N ARG A 112 -0.66 10.37 -4.90
CA ARG A 112 -0.06 11.25 -5.91
C ARG A 112 1.31 11.74 -5.47
N ARG A 113 1.43 12.23 -4.24
CA ARG A 113 2.71 12.74 -3.71
C ARG A 113 3.75 11.63 -3.67
N ALA A 114 3.37 10.41 -3.27
CA ALA A 114 4.30 9.29 -3.16
C ALA A 114 5.02 9.01 -4.49
N HIS A 115 4.29 9.12 -5.60
CA HIS A 115 4.80 8.84 -6.94
C HIS A 115 5.39 10.07 -7.66
N LEU A 116 5.27 11.26 -7.08
CA LEU A 116 5.98 12.46 -7.51
C LEU A 116 7.25 12.72 -6.70
N GLU A 117 7.27 12.28 -5.45
CA GLU A 117 8.37 12.41 -4.50
C GLU A 117 8.73 11.03 -3.89
N PRO A 118 9.38 10.12 -4.65
CA PRO A 118 9.69 8.77 -4.16
C PRO A 118 10.48 8.73 -2.85
N ASP A 119 11.41 9.66 -2.64
CA ASP A 119 12.20 9.71 -1.41
C ASP A 119 11.36 10.11 -0.18
N TRP A 120 10.38 10.99 -0.38
CA TRP A 120 9.38 11.28 0.65
C TRP A 120 8.56 10.04 0.97
N ALA A 121 8.18 9.26 -0.04
CA ALA A 121 7.38 8.05 0.14
C ALA A 121 8.15 6.98 0.94
N LYS A 122 9.41 6.72 0.59
CA LYS A 122 10.29 5.80 1.31
C LYS A 122 10.39 6.18 2.79
N ALA A 123 10.53 7.46 3.11
CA ALA A 123 10.67 7.92 4.48
C ALA A 123 9.34 7.96 5.26
N SER A 124 8.24 8.32 4.59
CA SER A 124 6.98 8.67 5.26
C SER A 124 5.93 7.57 5.24
N ILE A 125 5.90 6.77 4.17
CA ILE A 125 4.93 5.70 3.93
C ILE A 125 5.63 4.44 3.37
N PRO A 126 6.69 3.93 4.03
CA PRO A 126 7.52 2.85 3.48
C PRO A 126 6.72 1.57 3.18
N TRP A 127 5.58 1.34 3.82
CA TRP A 127 4.69 0.23 3.49
C TRP A 127 4.10 0.33 2.08
N HIS A 128 3.78 1.54 1.59
CA HIS A 128 3.33 1.76 0.22
C HIS A 128 4.49 1.61 -0.75
N TYR A 129 5.70 2.03 -0.35
CA TYR A 129 6.90 1.73 -1.12
C TYR A 129 7.12 0.22 -1.28
N ASP A 130 7.07 -0.52 -0.17
CA ASP A 130 7.12 -1.98 -0.16
C ASP A 130 6.03 -2.58 -1.07
N HIS A 131 4.80 -2.08 -1.04
CA HIS A 131 3.72 -2.58 -1.89
C HIS A 131 4.08 -2.65 -3.38
N HIS A 132 4.75 -1.61 -3.90
CA HIS A 132 5.16 -1.59 -5.30
C HIS A 132 6.47 -2.33 -5.54
N MET A 133 7.45 -2.14 -4.66
CA MET A 133 8.85 -2.47 -4.93
C MET A 133 9.30 -3.80 -4.35
N ASN A 134 8.55 -4.37 -3.41
CA ASN A 134 8.82 -5.70 -2.88
C ASN A 134 8.60 -6.79 -3.96
N SER A 135 9.25 -7.94 -3.80
CA SER A 135 8.98 -9.14 -4.60
C SER A 135 7.58 -9.71 -4.35
N ASN A 136 7.02 -9.51 -3.15
CA ASN A 136 5.64 -9.88 -2.85
C ASN A 136 4.68 -8.73 -3.18
N GLN A 137 3.97 -8.83 -4.31
CA GLN A 137 2.96 -7.85 -4.72
C GLN A 137 1.57 -8.10 -4.11
N ASP A 138 1.39 -9.21 -3.39
CA ASP A 138 0.15 -9.56 -2.69
C ASP A 138 0.23 -9.23 -1.18
N ALA A 139 0.74 -8.05 -0.85
CA ALA A 139 0.94 -7.57 0.52
C ALA A 139 0.93 -6.03 0.59
N ASN A 140 0.84 -5.46 1.80
CA ASN A 140 0.89 -4.02 2.06
C ASN A 140 -0.19 -3.22 1.30
N TRP A 141 -1.46 -3.54 1.51
CA TRP A 141 -2.59 -2.99 0.75
C TRP A 141 -3.00 -1.58 1.18
N CYS A 142 -2.58 -1.09 2.32
CA CYS A 142 -2.86 0.29 2.69
C CYS A 142 -1.83 1.22 2.03
N VAL A 143 -2.31 2.38 1.57
CA VAL A 143 -1.53 3.50 1.06
C VAL A 143 -1.31 4.54 2.16
N THR A 144 -2.37 4.97 2.83
CA THR A 144 -2.33 6.15 3.72
C THR A 144 -1.77 5.85 5.11
N ARG A 145 -2.14 4.71 5.68
CA ARG A 145 -1.72 4.23 7.00
C ARG A 145 -1.72 2.71 7.02
N PRO A 146 -0.73 2.02 7.60
CA PRO A 146 -0.62 0.56 7.50
C PRO A 146 -1.57 -0.20 8.44
N TRP A 147 -2.57 0.45 9.05
CA TRP A 147 -3.30 -0.11 10.19
C TRP A 147 -3.97 -1.45 9.85
N PHE A 148 -4.69 -1.51 8.73
CA PHE A 148 -5.33 -2.76 8.31
C PHE A 148 -4.36 -3.77 7.71
N ASP A 149 -3.16 -3.36 7.30
CA ASP A 149 -2.11 -4.34 6.97
C ASP A 149 -1.59 -5.08 8.20
N TYR A 150 -1.50 -4.41 9.36
CA TYR A 150 -1.23 -5.09 10.63
C TYR A 150 -2.41 -5.97 11.04
N VAL A 151 -3.61 -5.39 11.14
CA VAL A 151 -4.81 -6.11 11.61
C VAL A 151 -5.09 -7.36 10.78
N MET A 152 -4.89 -7.30 9.47
CA MET A 152 -5.13 -8.41 8.55
C MET A 152 -3.89 -9.28 8.29
N GLY A 153 -2.75 -8.99 8.92
CA GLY A 153 -1.51 -9.75 8.78
C GLY A 153 -0.90 -9.72 7.37
N THR A 154 -1.09 -8.62 6.65
CA THR A 154 -0.59 -8.38 5.29
C THR A 154 0.57 -7.40 5.22
N ARG A 155 1.04 -6.85 6.36
CA ARG A 155 2.29 -6.08 6.41
C ARG A 155 3.49 -7.00 6.16
N VAL A 156 4.20 -6.79 5.06
CA VAL A 156 5.44 -7.50 4.67
C VAL A 156 6.55 -6.49 4.39
N VAL A 157 7.54 -6.46 5.26
CA VAL A 157 8.68 -5.53 5.25
C VAL A 157 9.80 -6.08 4.38
N SER A 158 10.31 -5.30 3.43
CA SER A 158 11.39 -5.76 2.54
C SER A 158 12.79 -5.59 3.13
N SER A 159 13.04 -4.52 3.87
CA SER A 159 14.33 -4.23 4.52
C SER A 159 14.16 -3.40 5.79
N ALA A 160 15.18 -3.39 6.65
CA ALA A 160 15.09 -2.74 7.96
C ALA A 160 14.87 -1.22 7.86
N ASP A 161 15.42 -0.59 6.82
CA ASP A 161 15.24 0.83 6.50
C ASP A 161 13.82 1.16 5.97
N LEU A 162 13.09 0.17 5.46
CA LEU A 162 11.71 0.30 5.01
C LEU A 162 10.70 -0.15 6.07
N LYS A 163 11.14 -0.25 7.34
CA LYS A 163 10.24 -0.44 8.47
C LYS A 163 9.83 0.91 9.05
N GLU A 164 8.53 1.17 9.08
CA GLU A 164 7.98 2.34 9.76
C GLU A 164 8.31 2.33 11.27
N ALA A 165 8.53 3.50 11.85
CA ALA A 165 8.93 3.63 13.25
C ALA A 165 7.88 3.06 14.23
N ASN A 166 6.60 3.06 13.84
CA ASN A 166 5.53 2.46 14.61
C ASN A 166 4.33 2.06 13.71
N PRO A 167 3.49 1.10 14.13
CA PRO A 167 2.33 0.62 13.36
C PRO A 167 1.23 1.65 13.08
N LEU A 168 1.22 2.80 13.77
CA LEU A 168 0.28 3.88 13.42
C LEU A 168 0.74 4.68 12.20
N GLY A 169 2.01 4.56 11.81
CA GLY A 169 2.59 5.28 10.68
C GLY A 169 2.63 6.81 10.89
N ILE A 170 2.67 7.29 12.13
CA ILE A 170 2.70 8.72 12.49
C ILE A 170 3.98 9.05 13.28
N PRO A 171 4.47 10.30 13.24
CA PRO A 171 5.59 10.71 14.07
C PRO A 171 5.21 10.64 15.56
N LEU A 172 5.99 9.89 16.34
CA LEU A 172 5.87 9.77 17.79
C LEU A 172 7.27 9.80 18.42
N PRO A 173 7.40 10.18 19.70
CA PRO A 173 8.68 10.04 20.40
C PRO A 173 9.14 8.58 20.43
N ALA A 174 10.45 8.35 20.30
CA ALA A 174 11.03 7.01 20.11
C ALA A 174 10.60 5.99 21.18
N THR A 175 10.49 6.41 22.44
CA THR A 175 10.03 5.55 23.55
C THR A 175 8.60 5.05 23.31
N PHE A 176 7.69 5.93 22.89
CA PHE A 176 6.31 5.55 22.60
C PHE A 176 6.21 4.69 21.35
N SER A 177 6.98 5.02 20.30
CA SER A 177 7.06 4.17 19.11
C SER A 177 7.47 2.75 19.46
N LYS A 178 8.54 2.57 20.24
CA LYS A 178 9.02 1.25 20.65
C LYS A 178 7.99 0.46 21.45
N LEU A 179 7.38 1.08 22.46
CA LEU A 179 6.36 0.41 23.29
C LEU A 179 5.14 0.01 22.47
N LEU A 180 4.67 0.90 21.60
CA LEU A 180 3.52 0.63 20.74
C LEU A 180 3.81 -0.48 19.74
N THR A 181 4.98 -0.45 19.09
CA THR A 181 5.40 -1.50 18.16
C THR A 181 5.45 -2.85 18.87
N GLN A 182 6.05 -2.93 20.06
CA GLN A 182 6.10 -4.17 20.84
C GLN A 182 4.71 -4.70 21.19
N ALA A 183 3.79 -3.83 21.63
CA ALA A 183 2.44 -4.23 22.02
C ALA A 183 1.57 -4.66 20.83
N ILE A 184 1.69 -3.99 19.68
CA ILE A 184 0.91 -4.34 18.49
C ILE A 184 1.47 -5.60 17.84
N GLU A 185 2.80 -5.70 17.66
CA GLU A 185 3.41 -6.84 16.98
C GLU A 185 3.34 -8.15 17.78
N SER A 186 3.10 -8.10 19.10
CA SER A 186 2.80 -9.32 19.86
C SER A 186 1.47 -9.97 19.48
N VAL A 187 0.55 -9.21 18.89
CA VAL A 187 -0.77 -9.69 18.43
C VAL A 187 -0.84 -9.76 16.90
N PHE A 188 -0.32 -8.73 16.24
CA PHE A 188 -0.34 -8.53 14.80
C PHE A 188 1.09 -8.36 14.28
N PRO A 189 1.91 -9.42 14.25
CA PRO A 189 3.30 -9.30 13.84
C PRO A 189 3.40 -8.93 12.35
N ALA A 190 4.30 -7.99 12.04
CA ALA A 190 4.72 -7.77 10.67
C ALA A 190 5.58 -8.93 10.17
N LYS A 191 5.44 -9.27 8.89
CA LYS A 191 6.25 -10.29 8.23
C LYS A 191 7.45 -9.63 7.55
N TRP A 192 8.47 -10.42 7.30
CA TRP A 192 9.64 -10.02 6.53
C TRP A 192 9.71 -10.84 5.24
N VAL A 193 10.23 -10.25 4.17
CA VAL A 193 10.54 -11.02 2.96
C VAL A 193 11.59 -12.06 3.31
N GLU A 194 11.38 -13.32 2.91
CA GLU A 194 12.43 -14.33 2.99
C GLU A 194 13.63 -13.87 2.17
N GLN A 195 14.73 -13.53 2.85
CA GLN A 195 16.02 -13.34 2.19
C GLN A 195 16.48 -14.73 1.73
N LYS A 196 16.09 -15.14 0.52
CA LYS A 196 16.76 -16.27 -0.12
C LYS A 196 18.24 -15.89 -0.21
N PRO A 197 19.16 -16.65 0.40
CA PRO A 197 20.58 -16.36 0.25
C PRO A 197 20.86 -16.28 -1.24
N LYS A 198 21.40 -15.14 -1.70
CA LYS A 198 21.92 -15.02 -3.07
C LYS A 198 22.79 -16.24 -3.27
N LEU A 199 22.49 -17.05 -4.29
CA LEU A 199 23.28 -18.19 -4.71
C LEU A 199 24.67 -17.70 -5.15
N LEU A 200 25.51 -17.32 -4.19
CA LEU A 200 26.96 -17.22 -4.36
C LEU A 200 27.57 -18.61 -4.55
N ALA A 201 26.77 -19.67 -4.41
CA ALA A 201 27.17 -21.05 -4.65
C ALA A 201 27.30 -21.42 -6.14
N SER A 202 26.80 -20.62 -7.10
CA SER A 202 27.01 -20.97 -8.52
C SER A 202 28.40 -20.59 -9.03
N ALA A 203 29.04 -19.56 -8.45
CA ALA A 203 30.38 -19.13 -8.86
C ALA A 203 31.49 -20.08 -8.36
N VAL A 204 31.31 -20.67 -7.17
CA VAL A 204 32.32 -21.57 -6.59
C VAL A 204 32.31 -22.96 -7.25
N VAL A 205 31.16 -23.42 -7.76
CA VAL A 205 31.07 -24.70 -8.48
C VAL A 205 31.68 -24.59 -9.88
N GLU A 206 31.49 -23.46 -10.57
CA GLU A 206 32.02 -23.27 -11.92
C GLU A 206 33.56 -23.09 -11.94
N GLU A 207 34.15 -22.60 -10.84
CA GLU A 207 35.60 -22.45 -10.69
C GLU A 207 36.27 -23.77 -10.28
N ALA A 208 35.59 -24.61 -9.48
CA ALA A 208 36.06 -25.94 -9.11
C ALA A 208 35.99 -26.96 -10.27
N GLU A 209 35.00 -26.85 -11.16
CA GLU A 209 34.93 -27.69 -12.37
C GLU A 209 35.97 -27.29 -13.44
N LYS A 210 36.39 -26.02 -13.50
CA LYS A 210 37.45 -25.59 -14.44
C LYS A 210 38.85 -25.98 -13.97
N GLN A 211 39.08 -26.19 -12.67
CA GLN A 211 40.37 -26.61 -12.14
C GLN A 211 40.61 -28.13 -12.13
N SER A 212 39.58 -28.96 -12.33
CA SER A 212 39.75 -30.44 -12.39
C SER A 212 39.98 -30.99 -13.79
N VAL A 213 39.95 -30.12 -14.82
CA VAL A 213 40.11 -30.49 -16.25
C VAL A 213 41.39 -29.87 -16.86
N ALA A 214 42.34 -29.43 -16.02
CA ALA A 214 43.66 -28.95 -16.44
C ALA A 214 44.76 -29.94 -16.04
#